data_AF-A0A9P4JGN3-F1
#
_entry.id   AF-A0A9P4JGN3-F1
#
_cell.length_a   1.000
_cell.length_b   1.000
_cell.length_c   1.000
_cell.angle_alpha   90.00
_cell.angle_beta   90.00
_cell.angle_gamma   90.00
#
_symmetry.space_group_name_H-M   'P 1'
#
loop_
_entity.id
_entity.type
_entity.pdbx_description
1 polymer ?
#
loop_
_entity_poly.entity_id
_entity_poly.type
_entity_poly.pdbx_seq_one_letter_code
_entity_poly.pdbx_strand_id
1 'polypeptide(L)'
;MAELSNDQTLTSTTAESSSAQEPQQQTCAQCNKSEGPAKPLKECNKCHSVLYCGKDCQKAHFKTHKKVCASLAQEYVKEHPPTMASRAPPKANDRNTGYKKWEFDT
;
A
#
# COMPACT_ATOMS: atom_id res chain seq x y z
N MET A 1 -41.18 -50.68 8.09
CA MET A 1 -39.90 -49.96 7.93
C MET A 1 -40.27 -48.64 7.28
N ALA A 2 -40.70 -47.68 8.10
CA ALA A 2 -39.91 -46.50 8.50
C ALA A 2 -39.72 -45.51 7.33
N GLU A 3 -40.47 -44.40 7.40
CA GLU A 3 -40.07 -42.99 7.17
C GLU A 3 -38.81 -42.77 6.27
N LEU A 4 -38.79 -41.81 5.34
CA LEU A 4 -38.57 -40.40 5.67
C LEU A 4 -38.77 -39.51 4.43
N SER A 5 -39.40 -38.38 4.69
CA SER A 5 -39.51 -37.15 3.91
C SER A 5 -38.23 -36.71 3.21
N ASN A 6 -38.37 -35.94 2.12
CA ASN A 6 -38.27 -34.47 2.15
C ASN A 6 -37.82 -33.96 0.77
N ASP A 7 -38.77 -33.46 -0.02
CA ASP A 7 -38.51 -32.64 -1.19
C ASP A 7 -37.81 -31.35 -0.72
N GLN A 8 -36.49 -31.30 -0.89
CA GLN A 8 -35.73 -30.10 -0.59
C GLN A 8 -35.97 -29.10 -1.71
N THR A 9 -36.99 -28.29 -1.47
CA THR A 9 -37.10 -26.91 -1.93
C THR A 9 -35.73 -26.25 -1.96
N LEU A 10 -35.25 -26.00 -3.19
CA LEU A 10 -34.08 -25.18 -3.45
C LEU A 10 -34.46 -23.74 -3.11
N THR A 11 -34.27 -23.37 -1.85
CA THR A 11 -34.46 -22.01 -1.36
C THR A 11 -33.43 -21.09 -1.99
N SER A 12 -33.93 -20.08 -2.69
CA SER A 12 -33.26 -18.83 -2.98
C SER A 12 -32.59 -18.25 -1.73
N THR A 13 -31.31 -17.90 -1.80
CA THR A 13 -30.74 -16.76 -1.07
C THR A 13 -29.47 -16.28 -1.74
N THR A 14 -29.60 -15.16 -2.45
CA THR A 14 -28.59 -14.12 -2.56
C THR A 14 -27.95 -13.84 -1.20
N ALA A 15 -26.63 -13.94 -1.13
CA ALA A 15 -25.76 -13.29 -0.16
C ALA A 15 -24.35 -13.29 -0.77
N GLU A 16 -24.04 -12.34 -1.65
CA GLU A 16 -23.29 -11.14 -1.26
C GLU A 16 -22.08 -11.48 -0.37
N SER A 17 -20.92 -11.38 -1.02
CA SER A 17 -19.57 -11.41 -0.48
C SER A 17 -19.45 -10.65 0.84
N SER A 18 -19.71 -11.35 1.94
CA SER A 18 -19.25 -10.93 3.26
C SER A 18 -17.76 -11.22 3.35
N SER A 19 -16.96 -10.29 2.83
CA SER A 19 -15.52 -10.22 3.08
C SER A 19 -15.32 -9.82 4.54
N ALA A 20 -15.58 -10.75 5.46
CA ALA A 20 -15.13 -10.66 6.84
C ALA A 20 -13.61 -10.87 6.83
N GLN A 21 -12.87 -9.81 6.51
CA GLN A 21 -11.42 -9.82 6.64
C GLN A 21 -11.09 -9.72 8.13
N GLU A 22 -10.89 -10.89 8.76
CA GLU A 22 -10.17 -10.97 10.02
C GLU A 22 -8.87 -10.15 9.93
N PRO A 23 -8.47 -9.42 10.98
CA PRO A 23 -7.25 -8.64 10.98
C PRO A 23 -6.05 -9.58 10.89
N GLN A 24 -5.62 -9.86 9.66
CA GLN A 24 -4.39 -10.59 9.37
C GLN A 24 -3.26 -9.89 10.12
N GLN A 25 -2.67 -10.58 11.10
CA GLN A 25 -1.59 -10.02 11.91
C GLN A 25 -0.49 -9.49 10.99
N GLN A 26 -0.32 -8.16 10.95
CA GLN A 26 0.65 -7.54 10.07
C GLN A 26 2.06 -7.84 10.60
N THR A 27 2.82 -8.63 9.84
CA THR A 27 4.16 -9.09 10.20
C THR A 27 5.19 -8.60 9.20
N CYS A 28 6.45 -8.49 9.63
CA CYS A 28 7.50 -8.02 8.75
C CYS A 28 7.89 -9.10 7.72
N ALA A 29 7.82 -8.78 6.43
CA ALA A 29 8.10 -9.73 5.36
C ALA A 29 9.55 -10.27 5.30
N GLN A 30 10.50 -9.67 6.02
CA GLN A 30 11.88 -10.16 6.08
C GLN A 30 12.15 -10.97 7.35
N CYS A 31 11.74 -10.45 8.52
CA CYS A 31 12.13 -11.02 9.80
C CYS A 31 10.98 -11.70 10.56
N ASN A 32 9.78 -11.70 9.96
CA ASN A 32 8.53 -12.29 10.47
C ASN A 32 8.15 -11.85 11.90
N LYS A 33 8.70 -10.73 12.37
CA LYS A 33 8.32 -10.14 13.67
C LYS A 33 7.00 -9.42 13.51
N SER A 34 6.13 -9.60 14.48
CA SER A 34 4.89 -8.84 14.65
C SER A 34 5.19 -7.38 15.01
N GLU A 35 4.19 -6.53 14.84
CA GLU A 35 4.22 -5.18 15.35
C GLU A 35 4.44 -5.16 16.86
N GLY A 36 5.48 -4.43 17.28
CA GLY A 36 5.76 -4.20 18.68
C GLY A 36 5.40 -2.77 19.06
N PRO A 37 5.04 -2.49 20.33
CA PRO A 37 4.68 -1.15 20.78
C PRO A 37 5.81 -0.11 20.58
N ALA A 38 7.07 -0.55 20.56
CA ALA A 38 8.23 0.31 20.33
C ALA A 38 8.63 0.47 18.85
N LYS A 39 8.15 -0.41 17.96
CA LYS A 39 8.54 -0.43 16.54
C LYS A 39 7.33 -0.80 15.68
N PRO A 40 6.46 0.17 15.35
CA PRO A 40 5.37 -0.07 14.42
C PRO A 40 5.93 -0.47 13.06
N LEU A 41 5.22 -1.37 12.38
CA LEU A 41 5.58 -1.75 11.02
C LEU A 41 5.25 -0.61 10.07
N LYS A 42 6.11 -0.45 9.08
CA LYS A 42 5.97 0.54 8.01
C LYS A 42 5.74 -0.18 6.71
N GLU A 43 4.71 0.25 6.00
CA GLU A 43 4.44 -0.21 4.65
C GLU A 43 5.51 0.31 3.66
N CYS A 44 5.60 -0.36 2.52
CA CYS A 44 6.46 0.06 1.44
C CYS A 44 5.93 1.33 0.78
N ASN A 45 6.62 2.47 0.91
CA ASN A 45 6.24 3.78 0.33
C ASN A 45 5.96 3.82 -1.19
N LYS A 46 6.20 2.73 -1.92
CA LYS A 46 5.93 2.63 -3.36
C LYS A 46 4.62 1.92 -3.65
N CYS A 47 4.42 0.77 -3.02
CA CYS A 47 3.32 -0.14 -3.35
C CYS A 47 2.34 -0.36 -2.21
N HIS A 48 2.72 0.01 -0.97
CA HIS A 48 1.89 -0.06 0.23
C HIS A 48 1.39 -1.48 0.60
N SER A 49 1.74 -2.53 -0.17
CA SER A 49 1.23 -3.89 0.06
C SER A 49 2.04 -4.74 1.03
N VAL A 50 3.27 -4.34 1.36
CA VAL A 50 4.19 -5.14 2.20
C VAL A 50 4.72 -4.31 3.35
N LEU A 51 4.78 -4.91 4.54
CA LEU A 51 5.20 -4.25 5.76
C LEU A 51 6.58 -4.70 6.26
N TYR A 52 7.29 -3.73 6.84
CA TYR A 52 8.63 -3.91 7.36
C TYR A 52 8.76 -3.23 8.72
N CYS A 53 9.44 -3.87 9.67
CA CYS A 53 9.75 -3.24 10.96
C CYS A 53 10.82 -2.13 10.85
N GLY A 54 11.45 -1.96 9.68
CA GLY A 54 12.46 -0.94 9.45
C GLY A 54 13.07 -0.97 8.04
N LYS A 55 13.86 0.08 7.74
CA LYS A 55 14.55 0.24 6.44
C LYS A 55 15.55 -0.86 6.14
N ASP A 56 16.16 -1.45 7.17
CA ASP A 56 17.13 -2.53 7.00
C ASP A 56 16.46 -3.81 6.42
N CYS A 57 15.35 -4.23 7.04
CA CYS A 57 14.52 -5.33 6.55
C CYS A 57 13.97 -5.09 5.14
N GLN A 58 13.56 -3.84 4.85
CA GLN A 58 13.14 -3.46 3.50
C GLN A 58 14.28 -3.61 2.49
N LYS A 59 15.49 -3.11 2.79
CA LYS A 59 16.66 -3.21 1.89
C LYS A 59 17.08 -4.66 1.66
N ALA A 60 17.07 -5.48 2.70
CA ALA A 60 17.37 -6.90 2.60
C ALA A 60 16.35 -7.62 1.69
N HIS A 61 15.06 -7.30 1.81
CA HIS A 61 13.99 -7.93 1.00
C HIS A 61 13.85 -7.29 -0.40
N PHE A 62 14.47 -6.12 -0.64
CA PHE A 62 14.25 -5.34 -1.85
C PHE A 62 14.59 -6.09 -3.14
N LYS A 63 15.60 -6.97 -3.13
CA LYS A 63 16.03 -7.73 -4.33
C LYS A 63 14.92 -8.63 -4.87
N THR A 64 14.18 -9.31 -3.99
CA THR A 64 13.05 -10.16 -4.35
C THR A 64 11.79 -9.30 -4.56
N HIS A 65 11.55 -8.35 -3.66
CA HIS A 65 10.37 -7.48 -3.70
C HIS A 65 10.30 -6.60 -4.94
N LYS A 66 11.41 -6.09 -5.47
CA LYS A 66 11.42 -5.14 -6.60
C LYS A 66 10.64 -5.65 -7.82
N LYS A 67 10.64 -6.97 -8.06
CA LYS A 67 9.94 -7.60 -9.20
C LYS A 67 8.42 -7.41 -9.11
N VAL A 68 7.86 -7.50 -7.90
CA VAL A 68 6.42 -7.36 -7.64
C VAL A 68 6.04 -5.94 -7.22
N CYS A 69 6.98 -5.20 -6.64
CA CYS A 69 6.78 -3.83 -6.14
C CYS A 69 6.29 -2.88 -7.23
N ALA A 70 6.78 -3.03 -8.47
CA ALA A 70 6.36 -2.18 -9.58
C ALA A 70 4.89 -2.39 -9.96
N SER A 71 4.46 -3.66 -10.09
CA SER A 71 3.07 -4.01 -10.40
C SER A 71 2.12 -3.55 -9.29
N LEU A 72 2.45 -3.87 -8.03
CA LEU A 72 1.65 -3.48 -6.88
C LEU A 72 1.55 -1.94 -6.73
N ALA A 73 2.61 -1.21 -7.07
CA ALA A 73 2.59 0.24 -7.08
C ALA A 73 1.65 0.81 -8.16
N GLN A 74 1.59 0.19 -9.33
CA GLN A 74 0.64 0.60 -10.38
C GLN A 74 -0.81 0.35 -9.94
N GLU A 75 -1.07 -0.80 -9.30
CA GLU A 75 -2.39 -1.12 -8.74
C GLU A 75 -2.78 -0.11 -7.65
N TYR A 76 -1.86 0.20 -6.73
CA TYR A 76 -2.07 1.21 -5.70
C TYR A 76 -2.42 2.58 -6.30
N VAL A 77 -1.69 3.02 -7.34
CA VAL A 77 -1.95 4.30 -8.03
C VAL A 77 -3.28 4.31 -8.78
N LYS A 78 -3.72 3.15 -9.29
CA LYS A 78 -5.01 3.01 -9.97
C LYS A 78 -6.17 3.21 -8.99
N GLU A 79 -6.07 2.58 -7.81
CA GLU A 79 -7.09 2.69 -6.75
C GLU A 79 -7.00 4.03 -6.00
N HIS A 80 -5.79 4.56 -5.85
CA HIS A 80 -5.49 5.84 -5.20
C HIS A 80 -4.86 6.79 -6.21
N PRO A 81 -5.66 7.38 -7.11
CA PRO A 81 -5.15 8.29 -8.11
C PRO A 81 -4.44 9.44 -7.41
N PRO A 82 -3.16 9.70 -7.74
CA PRO A 82 -2.46 10.83 -7.16
C PRO A 82 -3.24 12.07 -7.52
N THR A 83 -3.63 12.84 -6.49
CA THR A 83 -4.15 14.18 -6.70
C THR A 83 -2.98 14.99 -7.25
N MET A 84 -2.93 15.12 -8.57
CA MET A 84 -1.96 15.99 -9.21
C MET A 84 -2.26 17.38 -8.66
N ALA A 85 -1.40 17.88 -7.77
CA ALA A 85 -1.46 19.29 -7.37
C ALA A 85 -1.39 20.08 -8.67
N SER A 86 -2.49 20.74 -9.03
CA SER A 86 -2.57 21.57 -10.22
C SER A 86 -1.34 22.46 -10.23
N ARG A 87 -0.47 22.26 -11.21
CA ARG A 87 0.76 23.05 -11.35
C ARG A 87 0.32 24.50 -11.31
N ALA A 88 0.63 25.19 -10.22
CA ALA A 88 0.35 26.61 -10.11
C ALA A 88 0.99 27.27 -11.35
N PRO A 89 0.28 28.15 -12.07
CA PRO A 89 0.87 28.84 -13.20
C PRO A 89 2.19 29.49 -12.75
N PRO A 90 3.26 29.39 -13.55
CA PRO A 90 4.54 29.99 -13.20
C PRO A 90 4.31 31.47 -12.89
N LYS A 91 4.63 31.93 -11.67
CA LYS A 91 4.57 33.37 -11.35
C LYS A 91 5.49 34.09 -12.33
N ALA A 92 4.90 34.89 -13.21
CA ALA A 92 5.52 35.40 -14.42
C ALA A 92 6.63 36.45 -14.21
N ASN A 93 7.18 36.63 -13.00
CA ASN A 93 8.13 37.71 -12.78
C ASN A 93 9.26 37.45 -11.77
N ASP A 94 9.74 36.23 -11.60
CA ASP A 94 11.01 36.02 -10.87
C ASP A 94 11.81 34.85 -11.44
N ARG A 95 12.45 35.09 -12.59
CA ARG A 95 13.42 34.15 -13.20
C ARG A 95 14.88 34.49 -12.85
N ASN A 96 15.12 35.52 -12.03
CA ASN A 96 16.46 36.08 -11.81
C ASN A 96 16.94 36.02 -10.36
N THR A 97 16.08 35.76 -9.37
CA THR A 97 16.49 35.77 -7.95
C THR A 97 17.12 34.44 -7.50
N GLY A 98 16.82 33.32 -8.17
CA GLY A 98 17.34 32.00 -7.81
C GLY A 98 18.80 31.72 -8.19
N TYR A 99 19.30 32.35 -9.27
CA TYR A 99 20.63 32.09 -9.81
C TYR A 99 21.73 32.89 -9.08
N LYS A 100 21.44 34.14 -8.71
CA LYS A 100 22.40 35.05 -8.02
C LYS A 100 22.70 34.68 -6.57
N LYS A 101 21.88 33.85 -5.92
CA LYS A 101 22.05 33.46 -4.50
C LYS A 101 23.17 32.43 -4.30
N TRP A 102 23.72 31.86 -5.38
CA TRP A 102 24.82 30.90 -5.35
C TRP A 102 26.18 31.52 -5.72
N GLU A 103 26.20 32.80 -6.11
CA GLU A 103 27.40 33.49 -6.62
C GLU A 103 28.08 34.42 -5.60
N PHE A 104 27.85 34.25 -4.28
CA PHE A 104 28.43 35.14 -3.27
C PHE A 104 28.88 34.44 -1.97
N ASP A 105 29.64 33.35 -2.11
CA ASP A 105 30.47 32.80 -1.02
C ASP A 105 31.94 32.88 -1.48
N THR A 106 32.54 34.07 -1.34
CA THR A 106 33.99 34.33 -1.36
C THR A 106 34.33 35.53 -0.49
#